data_AF-A0A7V5T6H5-F1
#
_entry.id   AF-A0A7V5T6H5-F1
#
_cell.length_a   1.000
_cell.length_b   1.000
_cell.length_c   1.000
_cell.angle_alpha   90.00
_cell.angle_beta   90.00
_cell.angle_gamma   90.00
#
_symmetry.space_group_name_H-M   'P 1'
#
loop_
_entity.id
_entity.type
_entity.pdbx_description
1 polymer ?
#
loop_
_entity_poly.entity_id
_entity_poly.type
_entity_poly.pdbx_seq_one_letter_code
_entity_poly.pdbx_strand_id
1 'polypeptide(L)'
;SADRDRLLDFIARLEKIDRRVRSSEAAEKEGMATGLFARNPFTGERLPIWIANFILMEYGTGAVMSVPAHDQRDFEFSRKYGLPIRQVIAPLDEEGRPILFDELTEAYEGEGVLIHSGPFDGLASAEARRRMTEYAEQHGFGRATVHYRLRDWGISRQRYWGTPVPMIHCQRCGIVPVPEDQLPVILPPDAPFTGEHGSPLDHVPEFVRTTCPTCHGPARRDTDTMDTFVDSSWYYFRYCDPKNAKAPFDPEIVRYWMPVDQYIGGIEHAIMHLLYTRFWCKFLRDLGLVEFSEPVTRLLTQGMVLNIVPEGPYAGRWMAMSKSLGNGVDPDDMIQKYGADTLRIFILFAAPPENELQWKEEGVEGAFRFLRRIHALVWKWHEVLARRFPTLSRPEPEQLTPEQRALLRKTHQTIKGVTEDIETHFQFNTAIAKLMELLNAIGEFEARFPTTDDAAAADLSVLGEAIHALVVMLAPFAPHLAEELWEALGHAESLVKARWPSYEDRWVQAETLEIPVQVNGKLRSRIFLPPGTPREEYERAALADPRVQAFINGRKVIKIIVIPDRLVNVVVQ
;
A
#
# COMPACT_ATOMS: atom_id res chain seq x y z
N SER A 1 -3.85 -51.56 -22.60
CA SER A 1 -3.12 -51.55 -23.89
C SER A 1 -1.90 -50.67 -23.69
N ALA A 2 -0.83 -50.89 -24.45
CA ALA A 2 0.41 -50.12 -24.30
C ALA A 2 0.21 -48.59 -24.35
N ASP A 3 -0.78 -48.11 -25.12
CA ASP A 3 -1.10 -46.68 -25.19
C ASP A 3 -1.79 -46.14 -23.92
N ARG A 4 -2.62 -46.95 -23.26
CA ARG A 4 -3.21 -46.59 -21.96
C ARG A 4 -2.14 -46.50 -20.87
N ASP A 5 -1.20 -47.44 -20.86
CA ASP A 5 -0.15 -47.48 -19.85
C ASP A 5 0.79 -46.27 -20.00
N ARG A 6 1.16 -45.91 -21.23
CA ARG A 6 1.91 -44.67 -21.52
C ARG A 6 1.17 -43.41 -21.09
N LEU A 7 -0.15 -43.35 -21.26
CA LEU A 7 -0.95 -42.20 -20.84
C LEU A 7 -0.99 -42.07 -19.31
N LEU A 8 -1.13 -43.20 -18.60
CA LEU A 8 -1.09 -43.22 -17.14
C LEU A 8 0.28 -42.83 -16.60
N ASP A 9 1.36 -43.29 -17.23
CA ASP A 9 2.73 -42.89 -16.88
C ASP A 9 2.95 -41.40 -17.11
N PHE A 10 2.40 -40.84 -18.20
CA PHE A 10 2.45 -39.41 -18.47
C PHE A 10 1.72 -38.61 -17.38
N ILE A 11 0.51 -39.02 -17.00
CA ILE A 11 -0.27 -38.38 -15.92
C ILE A 11 0.49 -38.44 -14.60
N ALA A 12 0.98 -39.62 -14.19
CA ALA A 12 1.72 -39.80 -12.95
C ALA A 12 3.00 -38.97 -12.88
N ARG A 13 3.63 -38.71 -14.03
CA ARG A 13 4.77 -37.78 -14.10
C ARG A 13 4.33 -36.33 -13.90
N LEU A 14 3.24 -35.91 -14.55
CA LEU A 14 2.73 -34.54 -14.42
C LEU A 14 2.24 -34.20 -13.00
N GLU A 15 1.69 -35.18 -12.29
CA GLU A 15 1.27 -35.03 -10.88
C GLU A 15 2.45 -34.74 -9.93
N LYS A 16 3.67 -35.13 -10.29
CA LYS A 16 4.88 -34.90 -9.49
C LYS A 16 5.53 -33.54 -9.74
N ILE A 17 5.15 -32.84 -10.82
CA ILE A 17 5.75 -31.55 -11.15
C ILE A 17 5.00 -30.46 -10.38
N ASP A 18 5.76 -29.60 -9.71
CA ASP A 18 5.22 -28.47 -8.98
C ASP A 18 4.31 -27.61 -9.87
N ARG A 19 3.14 -27.27 -9.34
CA ARG A 19 2.10 -26.54 -10.07
C ARG A 19 2.60 -25.19 -10.60
N ARG A 20 3.39 -24.45 -9.82
CA ARG A 20 3.92 -23.13 -10.20
C ARG A 20 4.86 -23.25 -11.38
N VAL A 21 5.66 -24.32 -11.39
CA VAL A 21 6.55 -24.64 -12.50
C VAL A 21 5.71 -24.94 -13.76
N ARG A 22 4.68 -25.79 -13.66
CA ARG A 22 3.81 -26.15 -14.79
C ARG A 22 3.05 -24.98 -15.42
N SER A 23 2.65 -23.99 -14.61
CA SER A 23 1.88 -22.83 -15.09
C SER A 23 2.74 -21.63 -15.50
N SER A 24 4.07 -21.74 -15.45
CA SER A 24 4.97 -20.65 -15.84
C SER A 24 5.03 -20.53 -17.36
N GLU A 25 5.14 -19.30 -17.87
CA GLU A 25 5.26 -19.06 -19.31
C GLU A 25 6.53 -19.68 -19.91
N ALA A 26 7.60 -19.76 -19.12
CA ALA A 26 8.88 -20.37 -19.49
C ALA A 26 8.85 -21.91 -19.50
N ALA A 27 7.81 -22.53 -18.94
CA ALA A 27 7.71 -23.98 -18.94
C ALA A 27 7.52 -24.51 -20.36
N GLU A 28 8.19 -25.62 -20.65
CA GLU A 28 7.95 -26.36 -21.87
C GLU A 28 6.52 -26.92 -21.87
N LYS A 29 5.79 -26.69 -22.96
CA LYS A 29 4.42 -27.18 -23.13
C LYS A 29 4.51 -28.62 -23.61
N GLU A 30 4.11 -29.54 -22.74
CA GLU A 30 4.15 -30.97 -23.00
C GLU A 30 2.72 -31.52 -23.04
N GLY A 31 2.47 -32.45 -23.96
CA GLY A 31 1.19 -33.14 -24.04
C GLY A 31 1.25 -34.46 -24.78
N MET A 32 0.15 -35.19 -24.67
CA MET A 32 -0.03 -36.51 -25.27
C MET A 32 -1.44 -36.63 -25.86
N ALA A 33 -1.53 -37.18 -27.07
CA ALA A 33 -2.79 -37.50 -27.72
C ALA A 33 -3.48 -38.65 -26.97
N THR A 34 -4.76 -38.51 -26.69
CA THR A 34 -5.55 -39.55 -26.00
C THR A 34 -6.02 -40.66 -26.92
N GLY A 35 -5.97 -40.44 -28.24
CA GLY A 35 -6.62 -41.30 -29.24
C GLY A 35 -8.14 -41.12 -29.33
N LEU A 36 -8.73 -40.29 -28.46
CA LEU A 36 -10.14 -39.94 -28.47
C LEU A 36 -10.38 -38.66 -29.28
N PHE A 37 -11.62 -38.48 -29.74
CA PHE A 37 -12.04 -37.33 -30.54
C PHE A 37 -13.30 -36.71 -29.95
N ALA A 38 -13.34 -35.37 -29.97
CA ALA A 38 -14.54 -34.58 -29.69
C ALA A 38 -15.18 -34.12 -31.01
N ARG A 39 -16.47 -33.77 -30.97
CA ARG A 39 -17.16 -33.15 -32.10
C ARG A 39 -17.37 -31.67 -31.82
N ASN A 40 -16.89 -30.78 -32.69
CA ASN A 40 -17.17 -29.36 -32.58
C ASN A 40 -18.68 -29.12 -32.80
N PRO A 41 -19.41 -28.53 -31.85
CA PRO A 41 -20.86 -28.38 -31.96
C PRO A 41 -21.29 -27.35 -33.02
N PHE A 42 -20.42 -26.40 -33.40
CA PHE A 42 -20.71 -25.41 -34.44
C PHE A 42 -20.50 -25.96 -35.86
N THR A 43 -19.44 -26.73 -36.09
CA THR A 43 -19.07 -27.22 -37.43
C THR A 43 -19.39 -28.69 -37.67
N GLY A 44 -19.57 -29.47 -36.59
CA GLY A 44 -19.69 -30.92 -36.63
C GLY A 44 -18.39 -31.68 -36.87
N GLU A 45 -17.25 -30.99 -37.00
CA GLU A 45 -15.93 -31.56 -37.26
C GLU A 45 -15.42 -32.40 -36.09
N ARG A 46 -14.68 -33.47 -36.39
CA ARG A 46 -14.00 -34.29 -35.38
C ARG A 46 -12.62 -33.69 -35.04
N LEU A 47 -12.41 -33.36 -33.77
CA LEU A 47 -11.17 -32.78 -33.26
C LEU A 47 -10.48 -33.74 -32.28
N PRO A 48 -9.15 -33.90 -32.32
CA PRO A 48 -8.43 -34.78 -31.41
C PRO A 48 -8.42 -34.24 -29.98
N ILE A 49 -8.51 -35.12 -28.99
CA ILE A 49 -8.41 -34.76 -27.57
C ILE A 49 -6.98 -35.02 -27.08
N TRP A 50 -6.39 -34.02 -26.43
CA TRP A 50 -5.04 -34.06 -25.86
C TRP A 50 -5.06 -33.82 -24.35
N ILE A 51 -4.09 -34.38 -23.64
CA ILE A 51 -3.76 -34.00 -22.27
C ILE A 51 -2.50 -33.14 -22.33
N ALA A 52 -2.51 -31.99 -21.67
CA ALA A 52 -1.38 -31.07 -21.64
C ALA A 52 -1.06 -30.57 -20.23
N ASN A 53 0.21 -30.31 -19.95
CA ASN A 53 0.70 -29.96 -18.61
C ASN A 53 0.26 -28.59 -18.10
N PHE A 54 -0.06 -27.66 -18.99
CA PHE A 54 -0.45 -26.28 -18.68
C PHE A 54 -1.97 -26.08 -18.47
N ILE A 55 -2.78 -27.13 -18.67
CA ILE A 55 -4.22 -27.10 -18.36
C ILE A 55 -4.42 -27.50 -16.89
N LEU A 56 -5.01 -26.59 -16.12
CA LEU A 56 -5.19 -26.73 -14.67
C LEU A 56 -6.57 -27.32 -14.37
N MET A 57 -6.61 -28.49 -13.71
CA MET A 57 -7.87 -29.18 -13.40
C MET A 57 -8.78 -28.39 -12.45
N GLU A 58 -8.20 -27.56 -11.58
CA GLU A 58 -8.95 -26.75 -10.61
C GLU A 58 -9.29 -25.35 -11.14
N TYR A 59 -9.11 -25.09 -12.43
CA TYR A 59 -9.50 -23.82 -13.06
C TYR A 59 -10.44 -24.08 -14.25
N GLY A 60 -11.56 -23.35 -14.29
CA GLY A 60 -12.62 -23.62 -15.25
C GLY A 60 -13.19 -25.02 -15.06
N THR A 61 -13.28 -25.80 -16.15
CA THR A 61 -13.75 -27.19 -16.14
C THR A 61 -12.62 -28.22 -16.12
N GLY A 62 -11.36 -27.78 -16.11
CA GLY A 62 -10.20 -28.64 -16.35
C GLY A 62 -10.03 -29.08 -17.81
N ALA A 63 -10.84 -28.54 -18.73
CA ALA A 63 -10.72 -28.73 -20.17
C ALA A 63 -10.86 -27.38 -20.89
N VAL A 64 -10.07 -27.18 -21.94
CA VAL A 64 -10.12 -25.97 -22.78
C VAL A 64 -10.28 -26.36 -24.24
N MET A 65 -10.93 -25.51 -25.02
CA MET A 65 -10.85 -25.59 -26.48
C MET A 65 -9.56 -24.89 -26.91
N SER A 66 -8.78 -25.55 -27.78
CA SER A 66 -7.55 -24.97 -28.29
C SER A 66 -7.84 -24.16 -29.56
N VAL A 67 -7.45 -22.89 -29.60
CA VAL A 67 -7.64 -22.00 -30.78
C VAL A 67 -6.29 -21.39 -31.16
N PRO A 68 -5.39 -22.16 -31.83
CA PRO A 68 -3.97 -21.81 -31.91
C PRO A 68 -3.66 -20.52 -32.65
N ALA A 69 -4.53 -20.05 -33.54
CA ALA A 69 -4.29 -18.76 -34.20
C ALA A 69 -4.53 -17.54 -33.28
N HIS A 70 -5.17 -17.74 -32.12
CA HIS A 70 -5.69 -16.66 -31.27
C HIS A 70 -5.46 -16.87 -29.75
N ASP A 71 -4.64 -17.85 -29.35
CA ASP A 71 -4.09 -18.00 -28.00
C ASP A 71 -2.64 -18.46 -28.11
N GLN A 72 -1.72 -17.73 -27.47
CA GLN A 72 -0.29 -17.96 -27.65
C GLN A 72 0.18 -19.33 -27.10
N ARG A 73 -0.44 -19.85 -26.04
CA ARG A 73 -0.07 -21.15 -25.46
C ARG A 73 -0.53 -22.28 -26.37
N ASP A 74 -1.73 -22.14 -26.93
CA ASP A 74 -2.27 -23.05 -27.94
C ASP A 74 -1.43 -23.04 -29.22
N PHE A 75 -0.95 -21.87 -29.64
CA PHE A 75 -0.06 -21.70 -30.79
C PHE A 75 1.24 -22.48 -30.63
N GLU A 76 1.94 -22.26 -29.52
CA GLU A 76 3.21 -22.93 -29.22
C GLU A 76 3.05 -24.45 -29.13
N PHE A 77 2.00 -24.91 -28.44
CA PHE A 77 1.68 -26.32 -28.34
C PHE A 77 1.38 -26.93 -29.72
N SER A 78 0.57 -26.24 -30.52
CA SER A 78 0.18 -26.73 -31.84
C SER A 78 1.33 -26.74 -32.83
N ARG A 79 2.20 -25.73 -32.83
CA ARG A 79 3.45 -25.73 -33.60
C ARG A 79 4.34 -26.90 -33.21
N LYS A 80 4.54 -27.16 -31.91
CA LYS A 80 5.38 -28.26 -31.42
C LYS A 80 4.88 -29.63 -31.85
N TYR A 81 3.57 -29.87 -31.82
CA TYR A 81 2.98 -31.17 -32.12
C TYR A 81 2.41 -31.29 -33.54
N GLY A 82 2.61 -30.28 -34.40
CA GLY A 82 2.13 -30.29 -35.79
C GLY A 82 0.60 -30.29 -35.91
N LEU A 83 -0.09 -29.63 -34.98
CA LEU A 83 -1.56 -29.52 -34.99
C LEU A 83 -2.02 -28.36 -35.89
N PRO A 84 -3.24 -28.45 -36.46
CA PRO A 84 -3.75 -27.41 -37.36
C PRO A 84 -3.88 -26.04 -36.69
N ILE A 85 -3.40 -25.00 -37.38
CA ILE A 85 -3.54 -23.60 -36.97
C ILE A 85 -4.44 -22.92 -38.01
N ARG A 86 -5.62 -22.43 -37.57
CA ARG A 86 -6.63 -21.83 -38.45
C ARG A 86 -6.96 -20.43 -37.97
N GLN A 87 -6.70 -19.44 -38.81
CA GLN A 87 -7.11 -18.06 -38.55
C GLN A 87 -8.64 -17.96 -38.70
N VAL A 88 -9.31 -17.49 -37.64
CA VAL A 88 -10.76 -17.23 -37.63
C VAL A 88 -11.09 -15.78 -37.24
N ILE A 89 -10.08 -14.99 -36.87
CA ILE A 89 -10.17 -13.55 -36.60
C ILE A 89 -9.12 -12.84 -37.44
N ALA A 90 -9.53 -11.81 -38.16
CA ALA A 90 -8.65 -10.92 -38.90
C ALA A 90 -8.63 -9.52 -38.27
N PRO A 91 -7.45 -8.93 -37.98
CA PRO A 91 -7.36 -7.50 -37.73
C PRO A 91 -7.84 -6.73 -38.96
N LEU A 92 -8.25 -5.48 -38.74
CA LEU A 92 -8.61 -4.58 -39.83
C LEU A 92 -7.43 -3.66 -40.15
N ASP A 93 -7.19 -3.39 -41.44
CA ASP A 93 -6.28 -2.33 -41.88
C ASP A 93 -6.90 -0.92 -41.68
N GLU A 94 -6.16 0.13 -42.03
CA GLU A 94 -6.61 1.51 -41.89
C GLU A 94 -7.88 1.82 -42.71
N GLU A 95 -8.14 1.05 -43.77
CA GLU A 95 -9.33 1.14 -44.61
C GLU A 95 -10.48 0.22 -44.15
N GLY A 96 -10.33 -0.48 -43.03
CA GLY A 96 -11.34 -1.37 -42.48
C GLY A 96 -11.46 -2.73 -43.18
N ARG A 97 -10.42 -3.17 -43.90
CA ARG A 97 -10.38 -4.46 -44.61
C ARG A 97 -9.72 -5.54 -43.75
N PRO A 98 -10.20 -6.80 -43.78
CA PRO A 98 -9.60 -7.89 -43.02
C PRO A 98 -8.20 -8.24 -43.53
N ILE A 99 -7.23 -8.31 -42.61
CA ILE A 99 -5.86 -8.75 -42.88
C ILE A 99 -5.75 -10.27 -42.63
N LEU A 100 -5.39 -11.01 -43.67
CA LEU A 100 -5.12 -12.44 -43.61
C LEU A 100 -3.62 -12.68 -43.51
N PHE A 101 -3.22 -13.57 -42.61
CA PHE A 101 -1.83 -13.97 -42.48
C PHE A 101 -1.61 -15.31 -43.19
N ASP A 102 -0.73 -15.33 -44.19
CA ASP A 102 -0.38 -16.56 -44.92
C ASP A 102 0.35 -17.57 -44.01
N GLU A 103 1.19 -17.07 -43.11
CA GLU A 103 1.81 -17.85 -42.04
C GLU A 103 1.86 -17.03 -40.74
N LEU A 104 1.32 -17.58 -39.66
CA LEU A 104 1.39 -16.98 -38.34
C LEU A 104 2.73 -17.35 -37.68
N THR A 105 3.50 -16.34 -37.27
CA THR A 105 4.71 -16.50 -36.44
C THR A 105 4.40 -16.54 -34.95
N GLU A 106 3.28 -15.95 -34.55
CA GLU A 106 2.70 -15.93 -33.20
C GLU A 106 1.17 -15.89 -33.28
N ALA A 107 0.47 -16.10 -32.16
CA ALA A 107 -0.98 -15.96 -32.12
C ALA A 107 -1.41 -14.49 -32.23
N TYR A 108 -2.52 -14.24 -32.94
CA TYR A 108 -3.19 -12.94 -32.93
C TYR A 108 -4.28 -12.93 -31.85
N GLU A 109 -3.98 -12.35 -30.68
CA GLU A 109 -4.88 -12.29 -29.51
C GLU A 109 -5.80 -11.06 -29.49
N GLY A 110 -5.72 -10.21 -30.51
CA GLY A 110 -6.51 -8.98 -30.63
C GLY A 110 -7.96 -9.19 -31.07
N GLU A 111 -8.77 -8.14 -30.92
CA GLU A 111 -10.12 -8.08 -31.47
C GLU A 111 -10.09 -7.77 -32.97
N GLY A 112 -11.04 -8.32 -33.73
CA GLY A 112 -11.11 -8.11 -35.17
C GLY A 112 -12.46 -8.46 -35.74
N VAL A 113 -12.48 -8.92 -36.99
CA VAL A 113 -13.67 -9.47 -37.65
C VAL A 113 -13.51 -10.97 -37.85
N LEU A 114 -14.61 -11.70 -37.71
CA LEU A 114 -14.63 -13.13 -37.92
C LEU A 114 -14.51 -13.47 -39.40
N ILE A 115 -13.67 -14.46 -39.67
CA ILE A 115 -13.48 -15.08 -40.98
C ILE A 115 -13.54 -16.61 -40.80
N HIS A 116 -13.84 -17.35 -41.86
CA HIS A 116 -13.86 -18.81 -41.85
C HIS A 116 -14.71 -19.42 -40.71
N SER A 117 -15.76 -18.70 -40.30
CA SER A 117 -16.64 -18.95 -39.16
C SER A 117 -18.10 -19.16 -39.59
N GLY A 118 -18.36 -19.34 -40.89
CA GLY A 118 -19.66 -19.72 -41.43
C GLY A 118 -20.71 -18.61 -41.28
N PRO A 119 -21.85 -18.85 -40.61
CA PRO A 119 -22.90 -17.82 -40.47
C PRO A 119 -22.48 -16.61 -39.62
N PHE A 120 -21.31 -16.66 -38.99
CA PHE A 120 -20.76 -15.58 -38.17
C PHE A 120 -19.70 -14.74 -38.89
N ASP A 121 -19.38 -15.05 -40.15
CA ASP A 121 -18.41 -14.30 -40.95
C ASP A 121 -18.80 -12.82 -41.09
N GLY A 122 -17.80 -11.94 -41.01
CA GLY A 122 -17.97 -10.48 -41.09
C GLY A 122 -18.45 -9.81 -39.80
N LEU A 123 -18.80 -10.57 -38.75
CA LEU A 123 -19.13 -9.99 -37.45
C LEU A 123 -17.86 -9.52 -36.73
N ALA A 124 -17.94 -8.38 -36.05
CA ALA A 124 -16.91 -7.98 -35.10
C ALA A 124 -16.86 -8.98 -33.92
N SER A 125 -15.66 -9.28 -33.42
CA SER A 125 -15.43 -10.27 -32.37
C SER A 125 -16.34 -10.12 -31.14
N ALA A 126 -16.61 -8.89 -30.68
CA ALA A 126 -17.52 -8.64 -29.56
C ALA A 126 -18.99 -9.03 -29.84
N GLU A 127 -19.49 -8.72 -31.04
CA GLU A 127 -20.84 -9.10 -31.47
C GLU A 127 -20.91 -10.61 -31.70
N ALA A 128 -19.86 -11.20 -32.28
CA ALA A 128 -19.78 -12.64 -32.50
C ALA A 128 -19.83 -13.43 -31.19
N ARG A 129 -19.08 -13.02 -30.15
CA ARG A 129 -19.14 -13.68 -28.83
C ARG A 129 -20.57 -13.73 -28.30
N ARG A 130 -21.33 -12.63 -28.41
CA ARG A 130 -22.75 -12.59 -28.01
C ARG A 130 -23.61 -13.54 -28.83
N ARG A 131 -23.59 -13.40 -30.16
CA ARG A 131 -24.44 -14.21 -31.06
C ARG A 131 -24.13 -15.70 -31.01
N MET A 132 -22.85 -16.06 -30.94
CA MET A 132 -22.44 -17.47 -30.82
C MET A 132 -22.83 -18.07 -29.47
N THR A 133 -22.82 -17.26 -28.39
CA THR A 133 -23.31 -17.70 -27.08
C THR A 133 -24.82 -17.93 -27.09
N GLU A 134 -25.60 -16.99 -27.63
CA GLU A 134 -27.06 -17.13 -27.80
C GLU A 134 -27.40 -18.36 -28.67
N TYR A 135 -26.65 -18.57 -29.75
CA TYR A 135 -26.81 -19.74 -30.61
C TYR A 135 -26.55 -21.04 -29.84
N ALA A 136 -25.47 -21.10 -29.04
CA ALA A 136 -25.14 -22.28 -28.24
C ALA A 136 -26.20 -22.60 -27.18
N GLU A 137 -26.81 -21.57 -26.57
CA GLU A 137 -27.91 -21.72 -25.60
C GLU A 137 -29.18 -22.24 -26.26
N GLN A 138 -29.59 -21.64 -27.39
CA GLN A 138 -30.78 -22.06 -28.14
C GLN A 138 -30.70 -23.51 -28.62
N HIS A 139 -29.49 -23.99 -28.94
CA HIS A 139 -29.25 -25.34 -29.44
C HIS A 139 -28.80 -26.32 -28.34
N GLY A 140 -28.75 -25.88 -27.08
CA GLY A 140 -28.56 -26.73 -25.91
C GLY A 140 -27.18 -27.37 -25.74
N PHE A 141 -26.12 -26.79 -26.34
CA PHE A 141 -24.75 -27.31 -26.21
C PHE A 141 -23.79 -26.38 -25.45
N GLY A 142 -24.23 -25.20 -25.06
CA GLY A 142 -23.44 -24.26 -24.27
C GLY A 142 -24.31 -23.22 -23.55
N ARG A 143 -23.69 -22.51 -22.60
CA ARG A 143 -24.30 -21.36 -21.92
C ARG A 143 -23.25 -20.34 -21.52
N ALA A 144 -23.65 -19.08 -21.38
CA ALA A 144 -22.78 -18.07 -20.78
C ALA A 144 -22.40 -18.48 -19.34
N THR A 145 -21.15 -18.24 -18.95
CA THR A 145 -20.69 -18.49 -17.57
C THR A 145 -19.65 -17.46 -17.18
N VAL A 146 -19.71 -17.01 -15.94
CA VAL A 146 -18.68 -16.15 -15.32
C VAL A 146 -17.75 -17.05 -14.51
N HIS A 147 -16.45 -16.97 -14.79
CA HIS A 147 -15.42 -17.68 -14.05
C HIS A 147 -14.54 -16.70 -13.28
N TYR A 148 -14.19 -17.06 -12.05
CA TYR A 148 -13.26 -16.32 -11.23
C TYR A 148 -11.91 -17.03 -11.18
N ARG A 149 -10.83 -16.26 -11.26
CA ARG A 149 -9.48 -16.75 -10.94
C ARG A 149 -9.31 -17.02 -9.45
N LEU A 150 -10.04 -16.27 -8.61
CA LEU A 150 -10.11 -16.50 -7.17
C LEU A 150 -10.67 -17.90 -6.91
N ARG A 151 -10.03 -18.61 -5.98
CA ARG A 151 -10.47 -19.92 -5.49
C ARG A 151 -10.96 -19.79 -4.06
N ASP A 152 -11.67 -20.81 -3.60
CA ASP A 152 -12.03 -20.92 -2.20
C ASP A 152 -10.78 -20.97 -1.32
N TRP A 153 -10.92 -20.43 -0.12
CA TRP A 153 -9.84 -20.38 0.85
C TRP A 153 -9.75 -21.70 1.62
N GLY A 154 -8.73 -22.50 1.28
CA GLY A 154 -8.36 -23.68 2.05
C GLY A 154 -7.69 -23.28 3.37
N ILE A 155 -8.41 -23.38 4.49
CA ILE A 155 -7.93 -22.98 5.81
C ILE A 155 -7.20 -24.08 6.59
N SER A 156 -7.39 -25.35 6.27
CA SER A 156 -6.80 -26.45 7.05
C SER A 156 -5.29 -26.58 6.84
N ARG A 157 -4.55 -26.80 7.92
CA ARG A 157 -3.09 -26.97 7.94
C ARG A 157 -2.71 -28.18 8.78
N GLN A 158 -1.88 -29.04 8.19
CA GLN A 158 -1.24 -30.17 8.85
C GLN A 158 -0.02 -29.69 9.65
N ARG A 159 -0.29 -28.84 10.65
CA ARG A 159 0.69 -28.18 11.51
C ARG A 159 0.14 -28.14 12.93
N TYR A 160 1.05 -28.23 13.89
CA TYR A 160 0.71 -28.18 15.31
C TYR A 160 0.31 -26.78 15.78
N TRP A 161 1.11 -25.76 15.44
CA TRP A 161 0.94 -24.41 16.00
C TRP A 161 -0.12 -23.61 15.23
N GLY A 162 -1.38 -23.77 15.63
CA GLY A 162 -2.51 -23.02 15.11
C GLY A 162 -3.80 -23.34 15.87
N THR A 163 -4.87 -22.62 15.53
CA THR A 163 -6.19 -22.80 16.15
C THR A 163 -6.80 -24.14 15.70
N PRO A 164 -7.11 -25.09 16.61
CA PRO A 164 -7.72 -26.37 16.21
C PRO A 164 -9.05 -26.19 15.49
N VAL A 165 -9.27 -26.94 14.40
CA VAL A 165 -10.53 -26.90 13.65
C VAL A 165 -11.63 -27.57 14.50
N PRO A 166 -12.76 -26.88 14.83
CA PRO A 166 -13.78 -27.37 15.76
C PRO A 166 -14.75 -28.35 15.09
N MET A 167 -14.21 -29.40 14.44
CA MET A 167 -14.98 -30.46 13.78
C MET A 167 -14.62 -31.84 14.36
N ILE A 168 -15.59 -32.77 14.27
CA ILE A 168 -15.49 -34.15 14.75
C ILE A 168 -15.86 -35.10 13.60
N HIS A 169 -15.03 -36.11 13.36
CA HIS A 169 -15.20 -37.17 12.39
C HIS A 169 -15.82 -38.42 13.05
N CYS A 170 -17.07 -38.72 12.73
CA CYS A 170 -17.79 -39.90 13.19
C CYS A 170 -18.04 -40.88 12.04
N GLN A 171 -17.75 -42.16 12.24
CA GLN A 171 -17.98 -43.20 11.22
C GLN A 171 -19.47 -43.37 10.84
N ARG A 172 -20.40 -43.03 11.75
CA ARG A 172 -21.84 -43.15 11.51
C ARG A 172 -22.48 -41.86 11.01
N CYS A 173 -22.11 -40.73 11.60
CA CYS A 173 -22.76 -39.43 11.34
C CYS A 173 -22.01 -38.57 10.30
N GLY A 174 -20.79 -38.95 9.91
CA GLY A 174 -19.92 -38.12 9.08
C GLY A 174 -19.23 -37.03 9.90
N ILE A 175 -19.03 -35.87 9.29
CA ILE A 175 -18.38 -34.71 9.92
C ILE A 175 -19.44 -33.88 10.65
N VAL A 176 -19.25 -33.66 11.95
CA VAL A 176 -20.17 -32.89 12.80
C VAL A 176 -19.40 -31.81 13.57
N PRO A 177 -19.97 -30.62 13.83
CA PRO A 177 -19.29 -29.57 14.57
C PRO A 177 -19.17 -29.91 16.06
N VAL A 178 -18.16 -29.33 16.71
CA VAL A 178 -18.06 -29.30 18.17
C VAL A 178 -19.17 -28.40 18.73
N PRO A 179 -19.93 -28.83 19.76
CA PRO A 179 -20.93 -27.99 20.42
C PRO A 179 -20.33 -26.71 21.02
N GLU A 180 -21.10 -25.62 21.03
CA GLU A 180 -20.65 -24.31 21.51
C GLU A 180 -20.20 -24.32 22.98
N ASP A 181 -20.88 -25.07 23.83
CA ASP A 181 -20.54 -25.26 25.26
C ASP A 181 -19.28 -26.09 25.50
N GLN A 182 -18.73 -26.71 24.45
CA GLN A 182 -17.47 -27.44 24.45
C GLN A 182 -16.32 -26.65 23.81
N LEU A 183 -16.59 -25.43 23.35
CA LEU A 183 -15.55 -24.51 22.90
C LEU A 183 -14.87 -23.82 24.09
N PRO A 184 -13.60 -23.42 23.94
CA PRO A 184 -12.71 -23.70 22.80
C PRO A 184 -12.16 -25.13 22.80
N VAL A 185 -11.88 -25.67 21.60
CA VAL A 185 -11.03 -26.86 21.47
C VAL A 185 -9.59 -26.45 21.75
N ILE A 186 -9.12 -26.70 22.97
CA ILE A 186 -7.78 -26.30 23.41
C ILE A 186 -6.73 -27.14 22.69
N LEU A 187 -5.75 -26.45 22.09
CA LEU A 187 -4.54 -27.07 21.55
C LEU A 187 -3.79 -27.75 22.71
N PRO A 188 -3.44 -29.05 22.61
CA PRO A 188 -2.62 -29.72 23.61
C PRO A 188 -1.31 -28.97 23.83
N PRO A 189 -0.73 -28.99 25.05
CA PRO A 189 0.52 -28.28 25.33
C PRO A 189 1.75 -28.88 24.63
N ASP A 190 1.67 -30.15 24.23
CA ASP A 190 2.76 -30.86 23.53
C ASP A 190 2.21 -31.82 22.47
N ALA A 191 3.02 -32.09 21.45
CA ALA A 191 2.78 -33.08 20.40
C ALA A 191 4.13 -33.56 19.81
N PRO A 192 4.26 -34.84 19.41
CA PRO A 192 5.50 -35.34 18.88
C PRO A 192 5.78 -34.79 17.47
N PHE A 193 6.93 -34.14 17.31
CA PHE A 193 7.43 -33.67 16.02
C PHE A 193 8.28 -34.74 15.34
N THR A 194 7.64 -35.63 14.60
CA THR A 194 8.29 -36.79 13.94
C THR A 194 9.03 -36.43 12.65
N GLY A 195 8.68 -35.30 12.02
CA GLY A 195 9.15 -34.93 10.68
C GLY A 195 8.48 -35.72 9.55
N GLU A 196 7.53 -36.60 9.88
CA GLU A 196 6.74 -37.36 8.90
C GLU A 196 5.60 -36.50 8.30
N HIS A 197 5.00 -36.99 7.22
CA HIS A 197 3.82 -36.38 6.64
C HIS A 197 2.59 -36.57 7.55
N GLY A 198 1.80 -35.52 7.74
CA GLY A 198 0.60 -35.54 8.58
C GLY A 198 0.58 -34.43 9.62
N SER A 199 -0.49 -34.34 10.42
CA SER A 199 -0.56 -33.39 11.53
C SER A 199 0.11 -33.98 12.76
N PRO A 200 0.98 -33.24 13.48
CA PRO A 200 1.52 -33.72 14.76
C PRO A 200 0.44 -34.11 15.78
N LEU A 201 -0.76 -33.50 15.68
CA LEU A 201 -1.90 -33.81 16.55
C LEU A 201 -2.47 -35.20 16.34
N ASP A 202 -2.24 -35.85 15.17
CA ASP A 202 -2.66 -37.23 14.93
C ASP A 202 -2.05 -38.21 15.93
N HIS A 203 -0.90 -37.87 16.50
CA HIS A 203 -0.14 -38.68 17.43
C HIS A 203 -0.44 -38.35 18.91
N VAL A 204 -1.49 -37.58 19.20
CA VAL A 204 -1.92 -37.20 20.56
C VAL A 204 -3.28 -37.86 20.86
N PRO A 205 -3.32 -39.13 21.33
CA PRO A 205 -4.57 -39.90 21.45
C PRO A 205 -5.64 -39.24 22.31
N GLU A 206 -5.26 -38.53 23.38
CA GLU A 206 -6.13 -37.80 24.29
C GLU A 206 -6.79 -36.57 23.65
N PHE A 207 -6.15 -36.00 22.63
CA PHE A 207 -6.74 -34.94 21.83
C PHE A 207 -7.66 -35.52 20.76
N VAL A 208 -7.17 -36.53 20.03
CA VAL A 208 -7.86 -37.13 18.88
C VAL A 208 -9.14 -37.83 19.31
N ARG A 209 -9.12 -38.63 20.37
CA ARG A 209 -10.27 -39.46 20.77
C ARG A 209 -11.34 -38.60 21.43
N THR A 210 -12.56 -38.65 20.90
CA THR A 210 -13.72 -37.96 21.47
C THR A 210 -15.00 -38.77 21.21
N THR A 211 -16.14 -38.26 21.64
CA THR A 211 -17.46 -38.81 21.35
C THR A 211 -18.21 -37.94 20.36
N CYS A 212 -18.98 -38.57 19.47
CA CYS A 212 -19.85 -37.85 18.55
C CYS A 212 -20.97 -37.15 19.32
N PRO A 213 -21.18 -35.82 19.17
CA PRO A 213 -22.25 -35.11 19.86
C PRO A 213 -23.65 -35.54 19.39
N THR A 214 -23.78 -36.16 18.21
CA THR A 214 -25.06 -36.58 17.63
C THR A 214 -25.49 -37.98 18.04
N CYS A 215 -24.60 -38.97 17.96
CA CYS A 215 -24.94 -40.38 18.24
C CYS A 215 -24.29 -40.93 19.51
N HIS A 216 -23.45 -40.13 20.19
CA HIS A 216 -22.69 -40.50 21.39
C HIS A 216 -21.70 -41.68 21.22
N GLY A 217 -21.53 -42.17 19.99
CA GLY A 217 -20.53 -43.19 19.66
C GLY A 217 -19.10 -42.64 19.60
N PRO A 218 -18.09 -43.52 19.52
CA PRO A 218 -16.69 -43.12 19.35
C PRO A 218 -16.48 -42.27 18.09
N ALA A 219 -15.68 -41.22 18.20
CA ALA A 219 -15.34 -40.31 17.11
C ALA A 219 -13.91 -39.79 17.24
N ARG A 220 -13.44 -39.07 16.23
CA ARG A 220 -12.13 -38.41 16.23
C ARG A 220 -12.29 -36.91 16.05
N ARG A 221 -11.57 -36.07 16.80
CA ARG A 221 -11.44 -34.64 16.48
C ARG A 221 -10.71 -34.48 15.15
N ASP A 222 -11.01 -33.38 14.45
CA ASP A 222 -10.15 -32.91 13.38
C ASP A 222 -8.76 -32.55 13.94
N THR A 223 -7.71 -32.98 13.27
CA THR A 223 -6.32 -32.80 13.71
C THR A 223 -5.61 -31.72 12.92
N ASP A 224 -6.25 -31.13 11.92
CA ASP A 224 -5.73 -29.94 11.26
C ASP A 224 -5.99 -28.70 12.13
N THR A 225 -5.11 -27.73 11.99
CA THR A 225 -5.26 -26.39 12.54
C THR A 225 -5.65 -25.41 11.44
N MET A 226 -6.25 -24.28 11.82
CA MET A 226 -6.58 -23.21 10.90
C MET A 226 -5.32 -22.44 10.50
N ASP A 227 -5.29 -22.02 9.25
CA ASP A 227 -4.31 -21.09 8.71
C ASP A 227 -4.31 -19.78 9.49
N THR A 228 -3.11 -19.20 9.71
CA THR A 228 -2.93 -18.01 10.53
C THR A 228 -3.68 -16.78 10.00
N PHE A 229 -4.03 -16.74 8.70
CA PHE A 229 -4.85 -15.65 8.17
C PHE A 229 -6.27 -15.68 8.70
N VAL A 230 -6.78 -16.80 9.23
CA VAL A 230 -8.09 -16.82 9.91
C VAL A 230 -8.06 -15.87 11.10
N ASP A 231 -7.05 -15.99 11.96
CA ASP A 231 -6.93 -15.15 13.15
C ASP A 231 -6.67 -13.67 12.77
N SER A 232 -5.80 -13.43 11.78
CA SER A 232 -5.47 -12.07 11.34
C SER A 232 -6.57 -11.38 10.53
N SER A 233 -7.62 -12.09 10.11
CA SER A 233 -8.70 -11.50 9.30
C SER A 233 -9.70 -10.68 10.12
N TRP A 234 -9.67 -10.74 11.46
CA TRP A 234 -10.68 -10.09 12.30
C TRP A 234 -10.16 -9.52 13.63
N TYR A 235 -8.86 -9.62 13.91
CA TYR A 235 -8.24 -9.14 15.15
C TYR A 235 -8.57 -7.67 15.49
N TYR A 236 -8.72 -6.81 14.48
CA TYR A 236 -9.03 -5.40 14.67
C TYR A 236 -10.44 -5.15 15.21
N PHE A 237 -11.41 -6.06 14.96
CA PHE A 237 -12.69 -6.05 15.66
C PHE A 237 -12.53 -6.48 17.12
N ARG A 238 -11.69 -7.49 17.37
CA ARG A 238 -11.43 -7.99 18.73
C ARG A 238 -10.71 -6.95 19.59
N TYR A 239 -9.90 -6.06 19.01
CA TYR A 239 -9.30 -4.95 19.75
C TYR A 239 -10.31 -4.00 20.38
N CYS A 240 -11.50 -3.85 19.79
CA CYS A 240 -12.57 -3.03 20.37
C CYS A 240 -13.10 -3.62 21.68
N ASP A 241 -13.12 -4.95 21.81
CA ASP A 241 -13.67 -5.66 22.97
C ASP A 241 -12.88 -6.94 23.33
N PRO A 242 -11.61 -6.80 23.76
CA PRO A 242 -10.67 -7.92 23.82
C PRO A 242 -10.93 -8.88 24.99
N LYS A 243 -11.71 -8.45 25.98
CA LYS A 243 -11.97 -9.20 27.22
C LYS A 243 -13.34 -9.88 27.25
N ASN A 244 -14.12 -9.78 26.18
CA ASN A 244 -15.43 -10.41 26.11
C ASN A 244 -15.30 -11.93 26.04
N ALA A 245 -15.83 -12.61 27.06
CA ALA A 245 -15.76 -14.06 27.20
C ALA A 245 -16.99 -14.78 26.65
N LYS A 246 -17.98 -14.04 26.13
CA LYS A 246 -19.29 -14.59 25.70
C LYS A 246 -19.51 -14.53 24.19
N ALA A 247 -18.79 -13.64 23.51
CA ALA A 247 -18.91 -13.42 22.08
C ALA A 247 -17.54 -13.02 21.50
N PRO A 248 -17.37 -13.08 20.15
CA PRO A 248 -16.19 -12.53 19.49
C PRO A 248 -15.95 -11.05 19.85
N PHE A 249 -17.02 -10.26 19.97
CA PHE A 249 -17.04 -8.86 20.44
C PHE A 249 -18.49 -8.40 20.62
N ASP A 250 -18.71 -7.29 21.32
CA ASP A 250 -19.99 -6.57 21.33
C ASP A 250 -20.13 -5.66 20.08
N PRO A 251 -21.17 -5.85 19.24
CA PRO A 251 -21.42 -5.01 18.06
C PRO A 251 -21.53 -3.51 18.36
N GLU A 252 -22.06 -3.12 19.53
CA GLU A 252 -22.23 -1.71 19.91
C GLU A 252 -20.87 -1.05 20.18
N ILE A 253 -19.95 -1.78 20.80
CA ILE A 253 -18.58 -1.31 21.05
C ILE A 253 -17.82 -1.22 19.73
N VAL A 254 -17.97 -2.20 18.84
CA VAL A 254 -17.35 -2.17 17.51
C VAL A 254 -17.87 -1.00 16.68
N ARG A 255 -19.18 -0.70 16.73
CA ARG A 255 -19.78 0.43 15.99
C ARG A 255 -19.19 1.79 16.39
N TYR A 256 -18.70 1.93 17.62
CA TYR A 256 -18.03 3.16 18.05
C TYR A 256 -16.66 3.35 17.39
N TRP A 257 -15.88 2.28 17.25
CA TRP A 257 -14.49 2.34 16.77
C TRP A 257 -14.32 2.14 15.27
N MET A 258 -15.24 1.42 14.63
CA MET A 258 -15.09 0.92 13.27
C MET A 258 -16.00 1.64 12.27
N PRO A 259 -15.62 1.73 10.98
CA PRO A 259 -14.45 1.11 10.35
C PRO A 259 -13.13 1.76 10.77
N VAL A 260 -12.00 1.05 10.58
CA VAL A 260 -10.67 1.61 10.85
C VAL A 260 -10.43 2.83 9.94
N ASP A 261 -10.19 4.01 10.52
CA ASP A 261 -9.98 5.24 9.75
C ASP A 261 -8.73 5.20 8.87
N GLN A 262 -7.64 4.64 9.40
CA GLN A 262 -6.34 4.54 8.75
C GLN A 262 -5.66 3.22 9.12
N TYR A 263 -5.41 2.38 8.11
CA TYR A 263 -4.64 1.14 8.25
C TYR A 263 -3.28 1.31 7.58
N ILE A 264 -2.21 0.88 8.25
CA ILE A 264 -0.83 0.98 7.77
C ILE A 264 -0.24 -0.44 7.73
N GLY A 265 0.18 -0.90 6.57
CA GLY A 265 0.72 -2.25 6.37
C GLY A 265 1.33 -2.43 4.99
N GLY A 266 2.34 -3.30 4.86
CA GLY A 266 3.11 -3.40 3.62
C GLY A 266 2.33 -3.99 2.44
N ILE A 267 2.77 -3.66 1.23
CA ILE A 267 2.11 -4.06 -0.03
C ILE A 267 2.10 -5.58 -0.25
N GLU A 268 3.00 -6.32 0.40
CA GLU A 268 3.07 -7.78 0.39
C GLU A 268 1.77 -8.45 0.86
N HIS A 269 0.92 -7.72 1.60
CA HIS A 269 -0.35 -8.20 2.12
C HIS A 269 -1.56 -7.97 1.20
N ALA A 270 -1.37 -7.35 0.02
CA ALA A 270 -2.44 -6.90 -0.88
C ALA A 270 -3.44 -7.98 -1.29
N ILE A 271 -2.97 -9.17 -1.68
CA ILE A 271 -3.84 -10.22 -2.27
C ILE A 271 -4.23 -11.34 -1.30
N MET A 272 -3.67 -11.34 -0.08
CA MET A 272 -3.95 -12.35 0.95
C MET A 272 -4.66 -11.68 2.12
N HIS A 273 -3.92 -11.25 3.14
CA HIS A 273 -4.47 -10.63 4.36
C HIS A 273 -5.50 -9.55 4.09
N LEU A 274 -5.21 -8.59 3.19
CA LEU A 274 -6.16 -7.51 2.89
C LEU A 274 -7.41 -8.00 2.15
N LEU A 275 -7.32 -9.08 1.37
CA LEU A 275 -8.49 -9.72 0.77
C LEU A 275 -9.32 -10.48 1.82
N TYR A 276 -8.66 -11.25 2.68
CA TYR A 276 -9.33 -12.03 3.73
C TYR A 276 -10.01 -11.14 4.78
N THR A 277 -9.34 -10.06 5.19
CA THR A 277 -9.89 -8.98 6.04
C THR A 277 -11.20 -8.43 5.46
N ARG A 278 -11.24 -8.14 4.15
CA ARG A 278 -12.46 -7.65 3.48
C ARG A 278 -13.55 -8.71 3.36
N PHE A 279 -13.17 -9.96 3.09
CA PHE A 279 -14.09 -11.09 3.07
C PHE A 279 -14.73 -11.29 4.45
N TRP A 280 -13.92 -11.28 5.51
CA TRP A 280 -14.38 -11.50 6.88
C TRP A 280 -15.28 -10.37 7.37
N CYS A 281 -14.99 -9.12 7.00
CA CYS A 281 -15.89 -8.00 7.26
C CYS A 281 -17.28 -8.21 6.65
N LYS A 282 -17.35 -8.64 5.38
CA LYS A 282 -18.63 -8.92 4.70
C LYS A 282 -19.35 -10.12 5.32
N PHE A 283 -18.60 -11.17 5.68
CA PHE A 283 -19.14 -12.31 6.41
C PHE A 283 -19.77 -11.90 7.75
N LEU A 284 -19.06 -11.11 8.57
CA LEU A 284 -19.57 -10.61 9.85
C LEU A 284 -20.77 -9.67 9.68
N ARG A 285 -20.79 -8.85 8.62
CA ARG A 285 -21.94 -8.02 8.25
C ARG A 285 -23.16 -8.87 7.93
N ASP A 286 -22.97 -9.93 7.14
CA ASP A 286 -24.07 -10.81 6.73
C ASP A 286 -24.60 -11.65 7.92
N LEU A 287 -23.80 -11.83 8.98
CA LEU A 287 -24.23 -12.35 10.28
C LEU A 287 -24.92 -11.29 11.18
N GLY A 288 -24.96 -10.02 10.78
CA GLY A 288 -25.53 -8.92 11.57
C GLY A 288 -24.66 -8.44 12.73
N LEU A 289 -23.36 -8.78 12.74
CA LEU A 289 -22.43 -8.36 13.80
C LEU A 289 -21.81 -6.98 13.54
N VAL A 290 -21.84 -6.50 12.30
CA VAL A 290 -21.42 -5.16 11.89
C VAL A 290 -22.33 -4.63 10.78
N GLU A 291 -22.38 -3.31 10.58
CA GLU A 291 -23.28 -2.68 9.61
C GLU A 291 -22.57 -2.17 8.34
N PHE A 292 -21.23 -2.12 8.35
CA PHE A 292 -20.41 -1.63 7.25
C PHE A 292 -19.89 -2.76 6.37
N SER A 293 -19.52 -2.43 5.13
CA SER A 293 -19.10 -3.40 4.11
C SER A 293 -17.60 -3.47 3.88
N GLU A 294 -16.83 -2.49 4.36
CA GLU A 294 -15.37 -2.46 4.27
C GLU A 294 -14.80 -2.15 5.65
N PRO A 295 -13.76 -2.88 6.10
CA PRO A 295 -13.23 -2.75 7.46
C PRO A 295 -12.30 -1.55 7.65
N VAL A 296 -11.84 -0.92 6.56
CA VAL A 296 -10.82 0.12 6.53
C VAL A 296 -11.22 1.23 5.55
N THR A 297 -11.15 2.48 6.00
CA THR A 297 -11.47 3.68 5.20
C THR A 297 -10.28 4.13 4.35
N ARG A 298 -9.08 4.20 4.95
CA ARG A 298 -7.84 4.59 4.26
C ARG A 298 -6.75 3.55 4.51
N LEU A 299 -6.06 3.15 3.44
CA LEU A 299 -4.93 2.24 3.48
C LEU A 299 -3.66 2.99 3.05
N LEU A 300 -2.64 2.97 3.90
CA LEU A 300 -1.29 3.42 3.57
C LEU A 300 -0.40 2.18 3.51
N THR A 301 0.13 1.90 2.32
CA THR A 301 1.09 0.81 2.14
C THR A 301 2.50 1.36 2.22
N GLN A 302 3.16 1.17 3.37
CA GLN A 302 4.52 1.67 3.52
C GLN A 302 5.50 0.92 2.62
N GLY A 303 6.51 1.64 2.14
CA GLY A 303 7.63 1.06 1.42
C GLY A 303 8.52 0.22 2.33
N MET A 304 9.26 -0.71 1.72
CA MET A 304 10.13 -1.61 2.45
C MET A 304 11.38 -0.89 2.96
N VAL A 305 11.84 -1.27 4.15
CA VAL A 305 13.16 -0.88 4.65
C VAL A 305 14.20 -1.81 4.03
N LEU A 306 15.14 -1.23 3.30
CA LEU A 306 16.18 -1.92 2.57
C LEU A 306 17.52 -1.82 3.30
N ASN A 307 18.30 -2.89 3.22
CA ASN A 307 19.70 -2.89 3.62
C ASN A 307 20.55 -3.70 2.64
N ILE A 308 21.86 -3.43 2.63
CA ILE A 308 22.81 -4.19 1.84
C ILE A 308 22.91 -5.60 2.39
N VAL A 309 22.78 -6.59 1.51
CA VAL A 309 22.99 -8.00 1.87
C VAL A 309 24.49 -8.25 2.09
N PRO A 310 24.91 -8.77 3.26
CA PRO A 310 26.32 -8.95 3.57
C PRO A 310 26.96 -10.11 2.79
N GLU A 311 26.25 -11.23 2.63
CA GLU A 311 26.79 -12.47 2.07
C GLU A 311 25.78 -13.22 1.17
N GLY A 312 26.27 -14.17 0.38
CA GLY A 312 25.44 -15.03 -0.47
C GLY A 312 25.17 -14.47 -1.89
N PRO A 313 24.20 -15.05 -2.64
CA PRO A 313 23.99 -14.74 -4.06
C PRO A 313 23.54 -13.30 -4.34
N TYR A 314 23.09 -12.59 -3.31
CA TYR A 314 22.64 -11.19 -3.39
C TYR A 314 23.60 -10.22 -2.71
N ALA A 315 24.81 -10.65 -2.30
CA ALA A 315 25.76 -9.82 -1.60
C ALA A 315 26.04 -8.49 -2.31
N GLY A 316 26.10 -7.40 -1.55
CA GLY A 316 26.32 -6.03 -2.05
C GLY A 316 25.09 -5.36 -2.67
N ARG A 317 23.93 -6.04 -2.73
CA ARG A 317 22.68 -5.46 -3.26
C ARG A 317 21.78 -4.95 -2.13
N TRP A 318 21.04 -3.89 -2.40
CA TRP A 318 19.94 -3.42 -1.55
C TRP A 318 18.75 -4.36 -1.68
N MET A 319 18.34 -4.94 -0.57
CA MET A 319 17.18 -5.85 -0.49
C MET A 319 16.38 -5.52 0.75
N ALA A 320 15.09 -5.87 0.76
CA ALA A 320 14.27 -5.77 1.95
C ALA A 320 14.93 -6.51 3.13
N MET A 321 14.96 -5.87 4.30
CA MET A 321 15.51 -6.48 5.50
C MET A 321 14.77 -7.78 5.84
N SER A 322 15.50 -8.88 6.00
CA SER A 322 14.92 -10.17 6.38
C SER A 322 15.92 -11.03 7.14
N LYS A 323 15.40 -11.90 8.03
CA LYS A 323 16.23 -12.84 8.79
C LYS A 323 17.01 -13.80 7.88
N SER A 324 16.38 -14.25 6.79
CA SER A 324 17.00 -15.18 5.83
C SER A 324 18.18 -14.59 5.05
N LEU A 325 18.20 -13.27 4.85
CA LEU A 325 19.28 -12.57 4.14
C LEU A 325 20.36 -12.03 5.09
N GLY A 326 20.17 -12.13 6.41
CA GLY A 326 21.12 -11.64 7.40
C GLY A 326 21.38 -10.12 7.34
N ASN A 327 20.53 -9.37 6.64
CA ASN A 327 20.67 -7.93 6.42
C ASN A 327 19.79 -7.08 7.36
N GLY A 328 19.17 -7.70 8.36
CA GLY A 328 18.40 -6.98 9.37
C GLY A 328 19.29 -6.15 10.29
N VAL A 329 18.80 -4.99 10.69
CA VAL A 329 19.40 -4.17 11.75
C VAL A 329 18.53 -4.30 12.98
N ASP A 330 19.14 -4.60 14.12
CA ASP A 330 18.42 -4.65 15.39
C ASP A 330 18.11 -3.21 15.86
N PRO A 331 16.83 -2.82 16.00
CA PRO A 331 16.49 -1.49 16.50
C PRO A 331 17.02 -1.24 17.92
N ASP A 332 17.20 -2.26 18.75
CA ASP A 332 17.66 -2.09 20.13
C ASP A 332 19.09 -1.53 20.21
N ASP A 333 19.97 -1.94 19.29
CA ASP A 333 21.34 -1.39 19.20
C ASP A 333 21.32 0.12 18.91
N MET A 334 20.42 0.55 18.03
CA MET A 334 20.27 1.96 17.68
C MET A 334 19.62 2.76 18.80
N ILE A 335 18.62 2.20 19.47
CA ILE A 335 17.95 2.82 20.62
C ILE A 335 18.94 3.01 21.79
N GLN A 336 19.77 2.01 22.08
CA GLN A 336 20.78 2.12 23.14
C GLN A 336 21.81 3.21 22.84
N LYS A 337 22.22 3.34 21.56
CA LYS A 337 23.27 4.29 21.16
C LYS A 337 22.75 5.72 21.02
N TYR A 338 21.55 5.92 20.47
CA TYR A 338 21.04 7.24 20.07
C TYR A 338 19.69 7.63 20.69
N GLY A 339 19.00 6.71 21.36
CA GLY A 339 17.66 6.90 21.91
C GLY A 339 16.54 6.62 20.92
N ALA A 340 15.35 6.30 21.44
CA ALA A 340 14.17 5.94 20.65
C ALA A 340 13.72 7.07 19.71
N ASP A 341 13.74 8.31 20.18
CA ASP A 341 13.31 9.47 19.39
C ASP A 341 14.19 9.71 18.17
N THR A 342 15.50 9.51 18.30
CA THR A 342 16.43 9.62 17.17
C THR A 342 16.09 8.61 16.09
N LEU A 343 15.85 7.35 16.48
CA LEU A 343 15.50 6.30 15.53
C LEU A 343 14.15 6.59 14.85
N ARG A 344 13.14 7.04 15.60
CA ARG A 344 11.84 7.44 15.05
C ARG A 344 11.96 8.58 14.04
N ILE A 345 12.69 9.64 14.37
CA ILE A 345 12.93 10.77 13.48
C ILE A 345 13.64 10.31 12.21
N PHE A 346 14.68 9.47 12.33
CA PHE A 346 15.39 8.95 11.18
C PHE A 346 14.45 8.20 10.23
N ILE A 347 13.68 7.24 10.75
CA ILE A 347 12.77 6.41 9.94
C ILE A 347 11.74 7.29 9.23
N LEU A 348 11.12 8.23 9.95
CA LEU A 348 10.07 9.09 9.43
C LEU A 348 10.58 10.20 8.49
N PHE A 349 11.87 10.52 8.54
CA PHE A 349 12.50 11.57 7.73
C PHE A 349 13.19 11.04 6.46
N ALA A 350 13.72 9.82 6.50
CA ALA A 350 14.60 9.30 5.46
C ALA A 350 13.93 9.19 4.08
N ALA A 351 12.62 8.91 4.03
CA ALA A 351 11.84 8.82 2.80
C ALA A 351 10.35 9.10 3.07
N PRO A 352 9.57 9.49 2.04
CA PRO A 352 8.10 9.39 2.09
C PRO A 352 7.66 7.98 2.49
N PRO A 353 6.58 7.81 3.25
CA PRO A 353 6.22 6.50 3.79
C PRO A 353 5.90 5.47 2.70
N GLU A 354 5.34 5.84 1.55
CA GLU A 354 5.08 4.90 0.45
C GLU A 354 6.35 4.42 -0.28
N ASN A 355 7.48 5.13 -0.11
CA ASN A 355 8.72 4.83 -0.81
C ASN A 355 9.60 3.89 0.00
N GLU A 356 10.45 3.13 -0.70
CA GLU A 356 11.48 2.33 -0.06
C GLU A 356 12.47 3.21 0.70
N LEU A 357 12.85 2.77 1.91
CA LEU A 357 13.83 3.44 2.75
C LEU A 357 15.15 2.68 2.67
N GLN A 358 16.21 3.32 2.18
CA GLN A 358 17.55 2.76 2.25
C GLN A 358 18.19 3.05 3.60
N TRP A 359 18.44 2.01 4.39
CA TRP A 359 19.05 2.15 5.71
C TRP A 359 20.49 2.65 5.62
N LYS A 360 20.77 3.80 6.22
CA LYS A 360 22.10 4.43 6.30
C LYS A 360 22.30 5.02 7.69
N GLU A 361 23.34 4.57 8.39
CA GLU A 361 23.63 5.01 9.76
C GLU A 361 23.91 6.52 9.84
N GLU A 362 24.46 7.13 8.79
CA GLU A 362 24.70 8.58 8.74
C GLU A 362 23.41 9.40 8.87
N GLY A 363 22.28 8.83 8.44
CA GLY A 363 20.96 9.44 8.61
C GLY A 363 20.53 9.48 10.08
N VAL A 364 20.88 8.44 10.86
CA VAL A 364 20.60 8.35 12.30
C VAL A 364 21.38 9.44 13.05
N GLU A 365 22.65 9.65 12.71
CA GLU A 365 23.45 10.72 13.31
C GLU A 365 22.91 12.12 12.97
N GLY A 366 22.37 12.30 11.76
CA GLY A 366 21.69 13.53 11.35
C GLY A 366 20.47 13.83 12.24
N ALA A 367 19.62 12.82 12.47
CA ALA A 367 18.48 12.91 13.37
C ALA A 367 18.91 13.24 14.82
N PHE A 368 19.99 12.60 15.31
CA PHE A 368 20.51 12.86 16.65
C PHE A 368 20.97 14.31 16.82
N ARG A 369 21.72 14.83 15.85
CA ARG A 369 22.18 16.23 15.86
C ARG A 369 21.00 17.21 15.82
N PHE A 370 19.95 16.91 15.06
CA PHE A 370 18.74 17.72 15.01
C PHE A 370 18.07 17.81 16.38
N LEU A 371 17.82 16.66 17.03
CA LEU A 371 17.21 16.64 18.37
C LEU A 371 18.07 17.35 19.42
N ARG A 372 19.39 17.19 19.39
CA ARG A 372 20.30 17.93 20.28
C ARG A 372 20.25 19.44 20.08
N ARG A 373 20.05 19.92 18.86
CA ARG A 373 19.88 21.36 18.57
C ARG A 373 18.57 21.89 19.14
N ILE A 374 17.47 21.14 19.02
CA ILE A 374 16.20 21.50 19.66
C ILE A 374 16.39 21.57 21.17
N HIS A 375 16.96 20.52 21.78
CA HIS A 375 17.21 20.51 23.22
C HIS A 375 18.05 21.72 23.65
N ALA A 376 19.19 21.97 23.02
CA ALA A 376 20.06 23.10 23.38
C ALA A 376 19.34 24.46 23.25
N LEU A 377 18.56 24.66 22.20
CA LEU A 377 17.78 25.88 22.00
C LEU A 377 16.73 26.05 23.10
N VAL A 378 15.88 25.05 23.33
CA VAL A 378 14.81 25.14 24.32
C VAL A 378 15.41 25.27 25.72
N TRP A 379 16.48 24.53 26.02
CA TRP A 379 17.15 24.59 27.30
C TRP A 379 17.79 25.95 27.59
N LYS A 380 18.26 26.68 26.57
CA LYS A 380 18.72 28.06 26.75
C LYS A 380 17.60 28.96 27.26
N TRP A 381 16.38 28.79 26.78
CA TRP A 381 15.25 29.71 27.02
C TRP A 381 14.26 29.23 28.09
N HIS A 382 14.37 27.98 28.57
CA HIS A 382 13.31 27.34 29.34
C HIS A 382 12.96 28.11 30.63
N GLU A 383 13.94 28.57 31.41
CA GLU A 383 13.69 29.26 32.70
C GLU A 383 12.95 30.59 32.51
N VAL A 384 13.41 31.40 31.55
CA VAL A 384 12.81 32.71 31.30
C VAL A 384 11.41 32.56 30.71
N LEU A 385 11.21 31.59 29.80
CA LEU A 385 9.90 31.31 29.20
C LEU A 385 8.93 30.75 30.24
N ALA A 386 9.33 29.77 31.04
CA ALA A 386 8.50 29.22 32.12
C ALA A 386 8.00 30.31 33.08
N ARG A 387 8.87 31.27 33.43
CA ARG A 387 8.53 32.37 34.34
C ARG A 387 7.67 33.46 33.68
N ARG A 388 7.96 33.82 32.43
CA ARG A 388 7.44 35.06 31.81
C ARG A 388 6.33 34.79 30.81
N PHE A 389 6.50 33.80 29.93
CA PHE A 389 5.62 33.55 28.79
C PHE A 389 4.14 33.42 29.15
N PRO A 390 3.73 32.72 30.24
CA PRO A 390 2.32 32.61 30.61
C PRO A 390 1.62 33.95 30.92
N THR A 391 2.38 35.01 31.19
CA THR A 391 1.87 36.35 31.50
C THR A 391 2.00 37.34 30.34
N LEU A 392 2.63 36.96 29.24
CA LEU A 392 2.85 37.82 28.09
C LEU A 392 1.62 37.80 27.18
N SER A 393 1.28 38.97 26.64
CA SER A 393 0.32 39.10 25.55
C SER A 393 1.06 39.38 24.26
N ARG A 394 0.62 38.76 23.16
CA ARG A 394 1.19 39.03 21.84
C ARG A 394 0.91 40.49 21.44
N PRO A 395 1.93 41.26 21.01
CA PRO A 395 1.72 42.61 20.49
C PRO A 395 0.81 42.62 19.25
N GLU A 396 0.18 43.77 18.99
CA GLU A 396 -0.59 43.96 17.76
C GLU A 396 0.34 43.97 16.53
N PRO A 397 -0.13 43.53 15.35
CA PRO A 397 0.69 43.39 14.15
C PRO A 397 1.51 44.63 13.76
N GLU A 398 0.97 45.82 13.98
CA GLU A 398 1.59 47.11 13.66
C GLU A 398 2.75 47.46 14.60
N GLN A 399 2.78 46.84 15.78
CA GLN A 399 3.79 47.07 16.83
C GLN A 399 4.97 46.10 16.71
N LEU A 400 4.84 45.07 15.87
CA LEU A 400 5.88 44.07 15.68
C LEU A 400 6.98 44.56 14.74
N THR A 401 8.23 44.28 15.09
CA THR A 401 9.36 44.49 14.18
C THR A 401 9.28 43.55 12.98
N PRO A 402 9.97 43.85 11.86
CA PRO A 402 10.03 42.95 10.71
C PRO A 402 10.48 41.53 11.07
N GLU A 403 11.46 41.39 11.97
CA GLU A 403 12.00 40.09 12.41
C GLU A 403 10.98 39.32 13.26
N GLN A 404 10.23 40.00 14.12
CA GLN A 404 9.17 39.40 14.93
C GLN A 404 8.03 38.89 14.03
N ARG A 405 7.61 39.70 13.04
CA ARG A 405 6.62 39.27 12.04
C ARG A 405 7.13 38.08 11.22
N ALA A 406 8.41 38.05 10.87
CA ALA A 406 8.99 36.93 10.14
C ALA A 406 8.95 35.62 10.95
N LEU A 407 9.29 35.66 12.25
CA LEU A 407 9.22 34.45 13.10
C LEU A 407 7.79 33.97 13.32
N LEU A 408 6.83 34.87 13.58
CA LEU A 408 5.41 34.51 13.69
C LEU A 408 4.89 33.89 12.39
N ARG A 409 5.20 34.50 11.24
CA ARG A 409 4.83 33.97 9.93
C ARG A 409 5.36 32.56 9.75
N LYS A 410 6.67 32.35 10.00
CA LYS A 410 7.29 31.03 9.87
C LYS A 410 6.66 30.02 10.82
N THR A 411 6.33 30.43 12.05
CA THR A 411 5.65 29.59 13.05
C THR A 411 4.29 29.12 12.55
N HIS A 412 3.41 30.03 12.14
CA HIS A 412 2.07 29.68 11.66
C HIS A 412 2.09 28.93 10.32
N GLN A 413 3.01 29.24 9.41
CA GLN A 413 3.23 28.46 8.18
C GLN A 413 3.68 27.03 8.50
N THR A 414 4.54 26.86 9.50
CA THR A 414 5.01 25.54 9.94
C THR A 414 3.88 24.75 10.60
N ILE A 415 3.10 25.37 11.49
CA ILE A 415 1.92 24.76 12.09
C ILE A 415 0.97 24.25 11.02
N LYS A 416 0.59 25.10 10.06
CA LYS A 416 -0.28 24.70 8.95
C LYS A 416 0.31 23.53 8.17
N GLY A 417 1.55 23.66 7.70
CA GLY A 417 2.18 22.67 6.85
C GLY A 417 2.43 21.33 7.53
N VAL A 418 2.78 21.31 8.82
CA VAL A 418 2.94 20.07 9.60
C VAL A 418 1.60 19.41 9.83
N THR A 419 0.54 20.19 10.14
CA THR A 419 -0.83 19.67 10.31
C THR A 419 -1.31 19.00 9.02
N GLU A 420 -1.20 19.68 7.88
CA GLU A 420 -1.59 19.15 6.56
C GLU A 420 -0.80 17.89 6.19
N ASP A 421 0.51 17.89 6.45
CA ASP A 421 1.38 16.74 6.18
C ASP A 421 1.01 15.51 7.02
N ILE A 422 0.62 15.69 8.30
CA ILE A 422 0.23 14.58 9.18
C ILE A 422 -1.19 14.07 8.84
N GLU A 423 -2.16 14.97 8.69
CA GLU A 423 -3.58 14.58 8.60
C GLU A 423 -4.02 14.18 7.20
N THR A 424 -3.47 14.86 6.19
CA THR A 424 -3.94 14.75 4.80
C THR A 424 -2.95 14.01 3.92
N HIS A 425 -1.68 14.42 3.94
CA HIS A 425 -0.70 13.92 2.96
C HIS A 425 0.07 12.69 3.44
N PHE A 426 0.10 12.43 4.75
CA PHE A 426 0.98 11.44 5.39
C PHE A 426 2.47 11.65 5.05
N GLN A 427 2.90 12.88 4.76
CA GLN A 427 4.29 13.19 4.37
C GLN A 427 5.12 13.57 5.61
N PHE A 428 5.43 12.58 6.45
CA PHE A 428 6.16 12.78 7.71
C PHE A 428 7.56 13.38 7.52
N ASN A 429 8.22 13.04 6.41
CA ASN A 429 9.52 13.57 6.06
C ASN A 429 9.48 15.08 5.80
N THR A 430 8.45 15.56 5.09
CA THR A 430 8.28 17.00 4.86
C THR A 430 7.81 17.72 6.12
N ALA A 431 7.04 17.06 7.00
CA ALA A 431 6.67 17.62 8.29
C ALA A 431 7.94 17.88 9.14
N ILE A 432 8.82 16.89 9.26
CA ILE A 432 10.09 17.02 9.99
C ILE A 432 10.99 18.07 9.33
N ALA A 433 11.05 18.16 8.00
CA ALA A 433 11.79 19.21 7.31
C ALA A 433 11.29 20.62 7.69
N LYS A 434 9.98 20.82 7.77
CA LYS A 434 9.38 22.10 8.20
C LYS A 434 9.74 22.42 9.67
N LEU A 435 9.80 21.42 10.55
CA LEU A 435 10.30 21.60 11.93
C LEU A 435 11.78 22.02 11.96
N MET A 436 12.63 21.43 11.10
CA MET A 436 14.03 21.85 10.95
C MET A 436 14.14 23.31 10.48
N GLU A 437 13.29 23.73 9.55
CA GLU A 437 13.25 25.12 9.08
C GLU A 437 12.77 26.09 10.16
N LEU A 438 11.76 25.72 10.95
CA LEU A 438 11.32 26.52 12.09
C LEU A 438 12.43 26.64 13.14
N LEU A 439 13.10 25.53 13.47
CA LEU A 439 14.25 25.53 14.36
C LEU A 439 15.35 26.49 13.89
N ASN A 440 15.64 26.51 12.59
CA ASN A 440 16.61 27.45 12.01
C ASN A 440 16.14 28.91 12.15
N ALA A 441 14.88 29.20 11.87
CA ALA A 441 14.31 30.54 12.01
C ALA A 441 14.32 31.04 13.47
N ILE A 442 14.02 30.16 14.43
CA ILE A 442 14.14 30.48 15.85
C ILE A 442 15.61 30.77 16.21
N GLY A 443 16.53 29.94 15.74
CA GLY A 443 17.97 30.12 15.95
C GLY A 443 18.51 31.44 15.37
N GLU A 444 18.01 31.88 14.22
CA GLU A 444 18.37 33.18 13.64
C GLU A 444 17.80 34.35 14.46
N PHE A 445 16.55 34.25 14.90
CA PHE A 445 15.91 35.28 15.72
C PHE A 445 16.57 35.44 17.09
N GLU A 446 16.91 34.32 17.73
CA GLU A 446 17.46 34.29 19.09
C GLU A 446 18.94 34.71 19.14
N ALA A 447 19.68 34.57 18.04
CA ALA A 447 21.08 35.00 17.93
C ALA A 447 21.26 36.52 18.10
N ARG A 448 20.18 37.30 18.00
CA ARG A 448 20.16 38.75 18.26
C ARG A 448 20.32 39.08 19.76
N PHE A 449 20.14 38.09 20.64
CA PHE A 449 20.19 38.25 22.08
C PHE A 449 21.42 37.49 22.64
N PRO A 450 22.49 38.19 23.03
CA PRO A 450 23.66 37.58 23.65
C PRO A 450 23.31 36.76 24.89
N THR A 451 22.37 37.25 25.69
CA THR A 451 21.81 36.57 26.87
C THR A 451 20.29 36.55 26.82
N THR A 452 19.67 35.66 27.58
CA THR A 452 18.19 35.55 27.65
C THR A 452 17.53 36.79 28.25
N ASP A 453 18.25 37.55 29.07
CA ASP A 453 17.75 38.76 29.73
C ASP A 453 17.71 39.98 28.77
N ASP A 454 18.39 39.91 27.62
CA ASP A 454 18.39 40.96 26.60
C ASP A 454 17.08 40.99 25.78
N ALA A 455 16.26 39.93 25.85
CA ALA A 455 15.01 39.84 25.11
C ALA A 455 13.90 40.63 25.79
N ALA A 456 13.29 41.57 25.07
CA ALA A 456 12.16 42.34 25.57
C ALA A 456 10.90 41.47 25.67
N ALA A 457 9.87 41.97 26.36
CA ALA A 457 8.59 41.26 26.52
C ALA A 457 7.94 40.86 25.18
N ALA A 458 8.02 41.72 24.16
CA ALA A 458 7.53 41.44 22.82
C ALA A 458 8.31 40.30 22.14
N ASP A 459 9.64 40.27 22.29
CA ASP A 459 10.48 39.22 21.75
C ASP A 459 10.23 37.88 22.43
N LEU A 460 10.12 37.88 23.77
CA LEU A 460 9.79 36.68 24.55
C LEU A 460 8.39 36.14 24.23
N SER A 461 7.43 37.01 23.88
CA SER A 461 6.11 36.56 23.46
C SER A 461 6.18 35.82 22.13
N VAL A 462 6.87 36.36 21.13
CA VAL A 462 6.97 35.76 19.80
C VAL A 462 7.85 34.51 19.82
N LEU A 463 8.97 34.56 20.52
CA LEU A 463 9.88 33.43 20.70
C LEU A 463 9.24 32.30 21.50
N GLY A 464 8.51 32.63 22.57
CA GLY A 464 7.78 31.67 23.37
C GLY A 464 6.71 30.94 22.56
N GLU A 465 5.95 31.65 21.72
CA GLU A 465 4.96 31.03 20.83
C GLU A 465 5.61 30.05 19.86
N ALA A 466 6.71 30.44 19.22
CA ALA A 466 7.46 29.58 18.28
C ALA A 466 8.04 28.33 18.95
N ILE A 467 8.65 28.47 20.14
CA ILE A 467 9.26 27.36 20.88
C ILE A 467 8.18 26.38 21.37
N HIS A 468 7.07 26.87 21.94
CA HIS A 468 5.98 26.01 22.38
C HIS A 468 5.35 25.26 21.20
N ALA A 469 5.10 25.94 20.07
CA ALA A 469 4.60 25.30 18.86
C ALA A 469 5.57 24.21 18.34
N LEU A 470 6.88 24.48 18.32
CA LEU A 470 7.89 23.51 17.93
C LEU A 470 7.85 22.25 18.81
N VAL A 471 7.79 22.42 20.14
CA VAL A 471 7.74 21.30 21.09
C VAL A 471 6.47 20.47 20.90
N VAL A 472 5.30 21.09 20.79
CA VAL A 472 4.04 20.35 20.58
C VAL A 472 4.04 19.61 19.24
N MET A 473 4.51 20.25 18.16
CA MET A 473 4.58 19.60 16.84
C MET A 473 5.64 18.51 16.74
N LEU A 474 6.65 18.52 17.62
CA LEU A 474 7.67 17.47 17.69
C LEU A 474 7.12 16.18 18.30
N ALA A 475 6.11 16.27 19.18
CA ALA A 475 5.61 15.16 19.99
C ALA A 475 5.22 13.89 19.21
N PRO A 476 4.56 13.95 18.03
CA PRO A 476 4.25 12.74 17.25
C PRO A 476 5.51 12.00 16.78
N PHE A 477 6.62 12.70 16.61
CA PHE A 477 7.86 12.18 16.06
C PHE A 477 8.86 11.78 17.14
N ALA A 478 9.10 12.66 18.11
CA ALA A 478 10.05 12.48 19.22
C ALA A 478 9.35 12.79 20.57
N PRO A 479 8.44 11.90 21.02
CA PRO A 479 7.59 12.17 22.18
C PRO A 479 8.36 12.33 23.50
N HIS A 480 9.46 11.60 23.69
CA HIS A 480 10.17 11.61 24.98
C HIS A 480 10.87 12.96 25.20
N LEU A 481 11.59 13.44 24.19
CA LEU A 481 12.22 14.76 24.22
C LEU A 481 11.17 15.85 24.29
N ALA A 482 10.08 15.75 23.52
CA ALA A 482 9.03 16.75 23.54
C ALA A 482 8.39 16.88 24.94
N GLU A 483 8.15 15.78 25.64
CA GLU A 483 7.62 15.77 27.01
C GLU A 483 8.58 16.45 28.00
N GLU A 484 9.87 16.11 27.96
CA GLU A 484 10.90 16.71 28.82
C GLU A 484 11.01 18.23 28.61
N LEU A 485 11.00 18.66 27.34
CA LEU A 485 11.05 20.08 27.00
C LEU A 485 9.77 20.81 27.38
N TRP A 486 8.61 20.15 27.31
CA TRP A 486 7.33 20.70 27.75
C TRP A 486 7.32 20.95 29.27
N GLU A 487 7.80 19.99 30.07
CA GLU A 487 7.97 20.17 31.51
C GLU A 487 8.97 21.29 31.84
N ALA A 488 10.11 21.34 31.13
CA ALA A 488 11.13 22.38 31.33
C ALA A 488 10.60 23.81 31.03
N LEU A 489 9.63 23.93 30.12
CA LEU A 489 8.90 25.17 29.82
C LEU A 489 7.85 25.56 30.89
N GLY A 490 7.75 24.79 31.99
CA GLY A 490 6.94 25.12 33.16
C GLY A 490 5.54 24.53 33.16
N HIS A 491 5.23 23.59 32.26
CA HIS A 491 3.92 22.94 32.20
C HIS A 491 3.85 21.76 33.18
N ALA A 492 2.81 21.74 34.01
CA ALA A 492 2.61 20.67 35.01
C ALA A 492 1.81 19.47 34.48
N GLU A 493 1.03 19.65 33.42
CA GLU A 493 0.29 18.57 32.77
C GLU A 493 1.08 18.00 31.59
N SER A 494 0.96 16.68 31.40
CA SER A 494 1.61 15.98 30.30
C SER A 494 1.23 16.56 28.94
N LEU A 495 2.20 16.61 28.02
CA LEU A 495 2.04 17.11 26.66
C LEU A 495 0.97 16.31 25.88
N VAL A 496 0.73 15.06 26.25
CA VAL A 496 -0.34 14.22 25.68
C VAL A 496 -1.74 14.85 25.82
N LYS A 497 -1.94 15.69 26.85
CA LYS A 497 -3.20 16.43 27.07
C LYS A 497 -3.21 17.81 26.40
N ALA A 498 -2.07 18.27 25.89
CA ALA A 498 -1.99 19.57 25.24
C ALA A 498 -2.82 19.58 23.96
N ARG A 499 -3.35 20.75 23.61
CA ARG A 499 -4.01 20.94 22.33
C ARG A 499 -2.95 21.08 21.23
N TRP A 500 -3.23 20.50 20.07
CA TRP A 500 -2.45 20.78 18.87
C TRP A 500 -2.45 22.28 18.56
N PRO A 501 -1.31 22.90 18.17
CA PRO A 501 -1.25 24.33 17.92
C PRO A 501 -2.12 24.73 16.73
N SER A 502 -2.81 25.86 16.85
CA SER A 502 -3.58 26.46 15.76
C SER A 502 -2.76 27.50 15.02
N TYR A 503 -3.01 27.67 13.73
CA TYR A 503 -2.43 28.75 12.94
C TYR A 503 -3.45 29.87 12.65
N GLU A 504 -2.97 31.07 12.32
CA GLU A 504 -3.82 32.18 11.86
C GLU A 504 -3.53 32.52 10.41
N ASP A 505 -4.57 32.58 9.56
CA ASP A 505 -4.43 32.78 8.11
C ASP A 505 -3.64 34.05 7.75
N ARG A 506 -3.78 35.14 8.53
CA ARG A 506 -3.05 36.40 8.32
C ARG A 506 -1.52 36.23 8.36
N TRP A 507 -1.04 35.25 9.14
CA TRP A 507 0.39 34.96 9.27
C TRP A 507 0.84 33.85 8.32
N VAL A 508 -0.07 33.11 7.69
CA VAL A 508 0.31 32.09 6.70
C VAL A 508 0.69 32.75 5.38
N GLN A 509 0.02 33.85 5.01
CA GLN A 509 0.30 34.56 3.76
C GLN A 509 1.70 35.17 3.76
N ALA A 510 2.40 35.10 2.63
CA ALA A 510 3.67 35.79 2.46
C ALA A 510 3.43 37.31 2.35
N GLU A 511 4.30 38.15 2.91
CA GLU A 511 4.21 39.61 2.74
C GLU A 511 4.65 40.01 1.33
N THR A 512 5.57 39.24 0.76
CA THR A 512 6.10 39.39 -0.59
C THR A 512 6.35 38.00 -1.20
N LEU A 513 5.99 37.86 -2.47
CA LEU A 513 6.27 36.68 -3.29
C LEU A 513 7.44 36.97 -4.20
N GLU A 514 8.36 36.01 -4.29
CA GLU A 514 9.40 36.03 -5.31
C GLU A 514 8.82 35.55 -6.65
N ILE A 515 8.67 36.47 -7.59
CA ILE A 515 8.06 36.21 -8.89
C ILE A 515 9.15 36.11 -9.95
N PRO A 516 9.40 34.92 -10.52
CA PRO A 516 10.33 34.77 -11.64
C PRO A 516 9.83 35.56 -12.85
N VAL A 517 10.73 36.38 -13.42
CA VAL A 517 10.50 37.13 -14.66
C VAL A 517 11.29 36.50 -15.79
N GLN A 518 10.57 36.08 -16.82
CA GLN A 518 11.09 35.44 -18.02
C GLN A 518 11.01 36.40 -19.23
N VAL A 519 11.91 36.21 -20.19
CA VAL A 519 11.83 36.82 -21.52
C VAL A 519 11.91 35.72 -22.56
N ASN A 520 10.88 35.58 -23.40
CA ASN A 520 10.70 34.46 -24.34
C ASN A 520 10.91 33.09 -23.67
N GLY A 521 10.33 32.91 -22.48
CA GLY A 521 10.36 31.65 -21.72
C GLY A 521 11.67 31.36 -20.98
N LYS A 522 12.68 32.23 -21.06
CA LYS A 522 13.95 32.07 -20.31
C LYS A 522 13.97 32.98 -19.09
N LEU A 523 14.30 32.45 -17.91
CA LEU A 523 14.43 33.21 -16.65
C LEU A 523 15.51 34.30 -16.75
N ARG A 524 15.17 35.54 -16.39
CA ARG A 524 16.05 36.72 -16.45
C ARG A 524 16.21 37.46 -15.13
N SER A 525 15.13 37.59 -14.37
CA SER A 525 15.16 38.25 -13.07
C SER A 525 14.10 37.67 -12.15
N ARG A 526 14.05 38.18 -10.91
CA ARG A 526 13.04 37.89 -9.89
C ARG A 526 12.62 39.22 -9.28
N ILE A 527 11.32 39.48 -9.27
CA ILE A 527 10.72 40.67 -8.64
C ILE A 527 9.98 40.24 -7.37
N PHE A 528 9.86 41.13 -6.39
CA PHE A 528 9.24 40.82 -5.10
C PHE A 528 7.98 41.68 -4.96
N LEU A 529 6.81 41.06 -4.94
CA LEU A 529 5.51 41.75 -4.89
C LEU A 529 4.57 41.07 -3.88
N PRO A 530 3.72 41.81 -3.16
CA PRO A 530 2.71 41.21 -2.29
C PRO A 530 1.80 40.20 -3.01
N PRO A 531 1.27 39.18 -2.31
CA PRO A 531 0.22 38.34 -2.86
C PRO A 531 -1.03 39.15 -3.22
N GLY A 532 -1.68 38.80 -4.33
CA GLY A 532 -2.89 39.48 -4.77
C GLY A 532 -2.66 40.89 -5.33
N THR A 533 -1.41 41.26 -5.63
CA THR A 533 -1.08 42.49 -6.36
C THR A 533 -1.86 42.53 -7.70
N PRO A 534 -2.41 43.68 -8.13
CA PRO A 534 -3.10 43.78 -9.41
C PRO A 534 -2.19 43.40 -10.58
N ARG A 535 -2.76 42.79 -11.62
CA ARG A 535 -2.02 42.32 -12.80
C ARG A 535 -1.09 43.40 -13.38
N GLU A 536 -1.58 44.62 -13.47
CA GLU A 536 -0.89 45.77 -14.07
C GLU A 536 0.40 46.13 -13.32
N GLU A 537 0.47 45.81 -12.03
CA GLU A 537 1.63 46.10 -11.19
C GLU A 537 2.72 45.03 -11.36
N TYR A 538 2.36 43.76 -11.60
CA TYR A 538 3.33 42.75 -12.05
C TYR A 538 3.97 43.13 -13.38
N GLU A 539 3.17 43.58 -14.35
CA GLU A 539 3.66 44.01 -15.66
C GLU A 539 4.61 45.21 -15.51
N ARG A 540 4.22 46.20 -14.71
CA ARG A 540 5.03 47.39 -14.44
C ARG A 540 6.34 47.06 -13.76
N ALA A 541 6.33 46.24 -12.71
CA ALA A 541 7.52 45.85 -11.97
C ALA A 541 8.47 45.01 -12.83
N ALA A 542 7.94 44.07 -13.63
CA ALA A 542 8.73 43.26 -14.54
C ALA A 542 9.39 44.11 -15.66
N LEU A 543 8.67 45.10 -16.19
CA LEU A 543 9.22 46.03 -17.17
C LEU A 543 10.19 47.04 -16.54
N ALA A 544 10.03 47.41 -15.27
CA ALA A 544 10.95 48.31 -14.59
C ALA A 544 12.28 47.64 -14.17
N ASP A 545 12.33 46.31 -14.16
CA ASP A 545 13.52 45.55 -13.77
C ASP A 545 14.71 45.79 -14.74
N PRO A 546 15.88 46.27 -14.25
CA PRO A 546 17.02 46.59 -15.11
C PRO A 546 17.57 45.41 -15.92
N ARG A 547 17.50 44.18 -15.38
CA ARG A 547 17.96 42.99 -16.09
C ARG A 547 16.99 42.67 -17.22
N VAL A 548 15.68 42.74 -16.98
CA VAL A 548 14.66 42.53 -18.02
C VAL A 548 14.77 43.59 -19.10
N GLN A 549 14.96 44.87 -18.74
CA GLN A 549 15.19 45.99 -19.66
C GLN A 549 16.34 45.70 -20.65
N ALA A 550 17.44 45.12 -20.18
CA ALA A 550 18.56 44.75 -21.05
C ALA A 550 18.20 43.71 -22.12
N PHE A 551 17.21 42.84 -21.88
CA PHE A 551 16.76 41.81 -22.84
C PHE A 551 15.63 42.26 -23.76
N ILE A 552 14.95 43.36 -23.43
CA ILE A 552 13.88 43.94 -24.26
C ILE A 552 14.33 45.17 -25.05
N ASN A 553 15.47 45.77 -24.72
CA ASN A 553 16.00 46.94 -25.42
C ASN A 553 16.19 46.66 -26.93
N GLY A 554 15.64 47.56 -27.76
CA GLY A 554 15.65 47.42 -29.22
C GLY A 554 14.69 46.37 -29.80
N ARG A 555 13.87 45.72 -28.97
CA ARG A 555 12.88 44.71 -29.38
C ARG A 555 11.46 45.18 -29.09
N LYS A 556 10.50 44.74 -29.89
CA LYS A 556 9.09 45.07 -29.67
C LYS A 556 8.47 44.07 -28.69
N VAL A 557 7.92 44.56 -27.58
CA VAL A 557 7.10 43.72 -26.69
C VAL A 557 5.78 43.40 -27.40
N ILE A 558 5.53 42.11 -27.63
CA ILE A 558 4.34 41.61 -28.33
C ILE A 558 3.21 41.35 -27.34
N LYS A 559 3.52 40.73 -26.21
CA LYS A 559 2.58 40.47 -25.12
C LYS A 559 3.30 40.18 -23.81
N ILE A 560 2.64 40.44 -22.70
CA ILE A 560 3.10 40.06 -21.36
C ILE A 560 2.12 39.04 -20.80
N ILE A 561 2.65 37.89 -20.39
CA ILE A 561 1.88 36.81 -19.77
C ILE A 561 2.15 36.89 -18.28
N VAL A 562 1.14 37.30 -17.52
CA VAL A 562 1.16 37.27 -16.06
C VAL A 562 0.35 36.06 -15.62
N ILE A 563 0.96 35.19 -14.83
CA ILE A 563 0.27 34.22 -13.99
C ILE A 563 0.37 34.78 -12.57
N PRO A 564 -0.70 35.38 -12.02
CA PRO A 564 -0.67 36.02 -10.70
C PRO A 564 -0.04 35.12 -9.64
N ASP A 565 0.74 35.71 -8.74
CA ASP A 565 1.45 35.03 -7.65
C ASP A 565 2.44 33.93 -8.07
N ARG A 566 2.69 33.75 -9.38
CA ARG A 566 3.52 32.64 -9.91
C ARG A 566 4.64 33.06 -10.85
N LEU A 567 4.35 33.80 -11.93
CA LEU A 567 5.38 34.21 -12.90
C LEU A 567 4.94 35.36 -13.80
N VAL A 568 5.92 36.07 -14.36
CA VAL A 568 5.73 36.99 -15.48
C VAL A 568 6.63 36.56 -16.64
N ASN A 569 6.07 36.46 -17.86
CA ASN A 569 6.84 36.19 -19.08
C ASN A 569 6.59 37.28 -20.12
N VAL A 570 7.65 37.99 -20.48
CA VAL A 570 7.64 39.06 -21.48
C VAL A 570 8.02 38.47 -22.84
N VAL A 571 7.08 38.52 -23.79
CA VAL A 571 7.30 38.04 -25.15
C VAL A 571 7.75 39.19 -26.03
N VAL A 572 8.95 39.08 -26.61
CA VAL A 572 9.57 40.11 -27.46
C VAL A 572 9.96 39.58 -28.83
N GLN A 573 9.86 40.44 -29.85
CA GLN A 573 10.24 40.19 -31.23
C GLN A 573 11.33 41.14 -31.70
#